data_AF-A0ABD5U3J0-F1
#
_entry.id   AF-A0ABD5U3J0-F1
#
_cell.length_a   1.000
_cell.length_b   1.000
_cell.length_c   1.000
_cell.angle_alpha   90.00
_cell.angle_beta   90.00
_cell.angle_gamma   90.00
#
_symmetry.space_group_name_H-M   'P 1'
#
loop_
_entity.id
_entity.type
_entity.pdbx_description
1 polymer ?
#
loop_
_entity_poly.entity_id
_entity_poly.type
_entity_poly.pdbx_seq_one_letter_code
_entity_poly.pdbx_strand_id
1 'polypeptide(L)'
;MFTTQTGDDIDVLEIGQLTDALTGTGWSSGADPSLVDRDDKIEISVTTGDVRIKGTTVSVDAQSITLPRGDSDWARKDIVYVDENGALDCEIGVPQPPQPKGKKARQARQPSPPDLVGTTGVPIAEIWVPARATGANDLDDPHVEYVRDRRIPVVSDQSITADHGNLSGLSDDDHPQYIPVDGSRKVTREILGNLSVTPYKITPNAVIAQPNLSINVTIEEDGAPNGGDHYYSPVHVPPGATLDVFMVGIAEGDGSPPQNHLTVELTDSDKNQVSGTDAINNIYTTGNPIWSVENTTNSTSVYYITIDNDTSTSYTADGDGPSSVTLTAAYQVF
;
A
#
# COMPACT_ATOMS: atom_id res chain seq x y z
N MET A 1 28.32 -9.24 -0.41
CA MET A 1 29.04 -8.70 0.76
C MET A 1 29.39 -7.27 0.41
N PHE A 2 28.62 -6.30 0.91
CA PHE A 2 28.91 -4.88 0.67
C PHE A 2 30.05 -4.49 1.61
N THR A 3 31.24 -4.26 1.05
CA THR A 3 32.35 -3.69 1.79
C THR A 3 32.22 -2.17 1.68
N THR A 4 31.61 -1.53 2.68
CA THR A 4 31.58 -0.08 2.77
C THR A 4 33.03 0.41 2.90
N GLN A 5 33.54 1.09 1.87
CA GLN A 5 34.80 1.82 1.99
C GLN A 5 34.50 3.06 2.84
N THR A 6 34.87 2.98 4.12
CA THR A 6 34.80 4.04 5.13
C THR A 6 35.77 5.17 4.78
N GLY A 7 35.37 5.99 3.79
CA GLY A 7 36.10 7.19 3.38
C GLY A 7 35.68 8.45 4.16
N ASP A 8 34.49 8.43 4.76
CA ASP A 8 33.75 9.62 5.21
C ASP A 8 33.25 9.48 6.66
N ASP A 9 34.14 9.10 7.57
CA ASP A 9 33.95 9.23 9.04
C ASP A 9 32.76 8.46 9.66
N ILE A 10 32.04 7.62 8.89
CA ILE A 10 31.19 6.57 9.47
C ILE A 10 32.12 5.52 10.09
N ASP A 11 32.38 5.69 11.38
CA ASP A 11 33.11 4.70 12.16
C ASP A 11 32.25 3.43 12.30
N VAL A 12 32.88 2.25 12.34
CA VAL A 12 32.18 0.97 12.59
C VAL A 12 31.31 1.03 13.86
N LEU A 13 31.76 1.82 14.83
CA LEU A 13 31.04 2.15 16.05
C LEU A 13 29.64 2.73 15.77
N GLU A 14 29.50 3.67 14.82
CA GLU A 14 28.22 4.33 14.55
C GLU A 14 27.17 3.36 14.00
N ILE A 15 27.57 2.46 13.10
CA ILE A 15 26.67 1.42 12.58
C ILE A 15 26.30 0.42 13.68
N GLY A 16 27.25 0.07 14.55
CA GLY A 16 27.01 -0.77 15.72
C GLY A 16 25.98 -0.14 16.66
N GLN A 17 26.18 1.12 17.05
CA GLN A 17 25.27 1.86 17.92
C GLN A 17 23.86 2.03 17.31
N LEU A 18 23.74 2.23 16.00
CA LEU A 18 22.44 2.27 15.32
C LEU A 18 21.73 0.92 15.35
N THR A 19 22.49 -0.17 15.14
CA THR A 19 21.96 -1.54 15.24
C THR A 19 21.50 -1.83 16.67
N ASP A 20 22.31 -1.43 17.66
CA ASP A 20 22.00 -1.55 19.07
C ASP A 20 20.73 -0.75 19.44
N ALA A 21 20.59 0.48 18.93
CA ALA A 21 19.40 1.30 19.12
C ALA A 21 18.13 0.65 18.57
N LEU A 22 18.22 -0.05 17.44
CA LEU A 22 17.11 -0.84 16.88
C LEU A 22 16.76 -2.06 17.73
N THR A 23 17.71 -2.60 18.49
CA THR A 23 17.48 -3.71 19.44
C THR A 23 17.13 -3.24 20.86
N GLY A 24 16.90 -1.94 21.04
CA GLY A 24 16.50 -1.36 22.32
C GLY A 24 17.66 -1.03 23.26
N THR A 25 18.89 -0.91 22.75
CA THR A 25 20.05 -0.41 23.50
C THR A 25 20.39 1.01 23.04
N GLY A 26 20.26 2.01 23.91
CA GLY A 26 20.53 3.40 23.54
C GLY A 26 20.27 4.39 24.68
N TRP A 27 20.51 5.66 24.41
CA TRP A 27 20.23 6.73 25.35
C TRP A 27 18.73 7.03 25.41
N SER A 28 18.19 7.34 26.59
CA SER A 28 16.76 7.70 26.72
C SER A 28 16.52 9.08 27.31
N SER A 29 17.27 9.49 28.34
CA SER A 29 17.21 10.85 28.89
C SER A 29 18.43 11.17 29.77
N GLY A 30 18.73 12.45 30.00
CA GLY A 30 19.80 12.89 30.91
C GLY A 30 21.19 12.33 30.55
N ALA A 31 21.98 11.95 31.56
CA ALA A 31 23.32 11.36 31.39
C ALA A 31 24.22 12.21 30.48
N ASP A 32 24.16 13.54 30.64
CA ASP A 32 24.93 14.49 29.85
C ASP A 32 26.40 14.43 30.27
N PRO A 33 27.32 14.03 29.37
CA PRO A 33 28.74 13.99 29.69
C PRO A 33 29.33 15.40 29.68
N SER A 34 30.19 15.69 30.64
CA SER A 34 30.95 16.95 30.71
C SER A 34 32.35 16.72 31.27
N LEU A 35 33.31 17.49 30.76
CA LEU A 35 34.67 17.50 31.29
C LEU A 35 34.68 18.25 32.63
N VAL A 36 35.29 17.65 33.65
CA VAL A 36 35.47 18.28 34.97
C VAL A 36 36.80 19.04 34.96
N ASP A 37 36.76 20.33 35.28
CA ASP A 37 37.93 21.21 35.33
C ASP A 37 38.87 20.79 36.48
N ARG A 38 39.97 20.10 36.11
CA ARG A 38 40.99 19.54 37.00
C ARG A 38 42.35 19.55 36.32
N ASP A 39 43.36 20.09 36.98
CA ASP A 39 44.71 20.18 36.43
C ASP A 39 45.49 18.84 36.46
N ASP A 40 45.11 17.91 37.34
CA ASP A 40 45.92 16.74 37.70
C ASP A 40 45.40 15.40 37.14
N LYS A 41 44.18 15.41 36.59
CA LYS A 41 43.51 14.27 35.98
C LYS A 41 42.52 14.69 34.92
N ILE A 42 42.29 13.81 33.96
CA ILE A 42 41.23 13.95 32.95
C ILE A 42 40.00 13.25 33.52
N GLU A 43 38.97 14.00 33.90
CA GLU A 43 37.77 13.47 34.56
C GLU A 43 36.52 13.84 33.78
N ILE A 44 35.67 12.85 33.50
CA ILE A 44 34.38 13.03 32.84
C ILE A 44 33.30 12.81 33.89
N SER A 45 32.41 13.77 34.06
CA SER A 45 31.19 13.63 34.85
C SER A 45 29.98 13.42 33.96
N VAL A 46 28.98 12.71 34.48
CA VAL A 46 27.66 12.63 33.88
C VAL A 46 26.60 13.12 34.84
N THR A 47 25.57 13.78 34.32
CA THR A 47 24.36 14.09 35.07
C THR A 47 23.51 12.84 35.30
N THR A 48 22.52 12.92 36.18
CA THR A 48 21.52 11.85 36.32
C THR A 48 20.75 11.65 35.02
N GLY A 49 20.35 10.42 34.71
CA GLY A 49 19.55 10.13 33.52
C GLY A 49 19.13 8.68 33.44
N ASP A 50 18.68 8.26 32.26
CA ASP A 50 18.30 6.90 31.97
C ASP A 50 18.86 6.48 30.62
N VAL A 51 19.33 5.24 30.54
CA VAL A 51 19.66 4.56 29.29
C VAL A 51 18.77 3.33 29.14
N ARG A 52 18.66 2.78 27.94
CA ARG A 52 18.08 1.45 27.71
C ARG A 52 19.16 0.49 27.28
N ILE A 53 19.18 -0.72 27.82
CA ILE A 53 20.08 -1.81 27.43
C ILE A 53 19.23 -3.04 27.16
N LYS A 54 19.21 -3.50 25.91
CA LYS A 54 18.42 -4.66 25.45
C LYS A 54 16.95 -4.54 25.86
N GLY A 55 16.38 -3.34 25.73
CA GLY A 55 14.98 -3.02 26.08
C GLY A 55 14.72 -2.73 27.56
N THR A 56 15.69 -2.94 28.46
CA THR A 56 15.54 -2.64 29.89
C THR A 56 16.01 -1.22 30.18
N THR A 57 15.19 -0.41 30.84
CA THR A 57 15.62 0.90 31.34
C THR A 57 16.58 0.73 32.52
N VAL A 58 17.72 1.38 32.44
CA VAL A 58 18.77 1.41 33.46
C VAL A 58 18.97 2.86 33.88
N SER A 59 18.75 3.15 35.16
CA SER A 59 18.95 4.49 35.71
C SER A 59 20.43 4.76 35.96
N VAL A 60 20.82 5.99 35.68
CA VAL A 60 22.20 6.49 35.80
C VAL A 60 22.20 7.57 36.86
N ASP A 61 22.89 7.31 37.97
CA ASP A 61 23.17 8.33 38.97
C ASP A 61 24.28 9.27 38.49
N ALA A 62 24.27 10.51 38.98
CA ALA A 62 25.36 11.45 38.71
C ALA A 62 26.66 10.90 39.30
N GLN A 63 27.66 10.73 38.45
CA GLN A 63 28.94 10.12 38.80
C GLN A 63 30.04 10.63 37.86
N SER A 64 31.29 10.32 38.20
CA SER A 64 32.45 10.68 37.37
C SER A 64 33.40 9.51 37.21
N ILE A 65 34.10 9.49 36.08
CA ILE A 65 35.18 8.56 35.79
C ILE A 65 36.47 9.31 35.49
N THR A 66 37.58 8.84 36.04
CA THR A 66 38.92 9.37 35.72
C THR A 66 39.53 8.56 34.60
N LEU A 67 39.90 9.23 33.52
CA LEU A 67 40.60 8.63 32.39
C LEU A 67 42.11 8.53 32.67
N PRO A 68 42.80 7.52 32.11
CA PRO A 68 44.26 7.47 32.13
C PRO A 68 44.87 8.72 31.48
N ARG A 69 46.07 9.10 31.93
CA ARG A 69 46.84 10.17 31.28
C ARG A 69 47.11 9.86 29.80
N GLY A 70 47.28 10.90 29.01
CA GLY A 70 47.67 10.80 27.60
C GLY A 70 49.00 10.06 27.44
N ASP A 71 49.13 9.33 26.33
CA ASP A 71 50.35 8.64 25.96
C ASP A 71 51.50 9.64 25.70
N SER A 72 52.76 9.22 25.84
CA SER A 72 53.92 10.11 25.71
C SER A 72 54.08 10.73 24.33
N ASP A 73 53.61 10.05 23.28
CA ASP A 73 53.96 10.37 21.91
C ASP A 73 52.73 10.65 21.04
N TRP A 74 51.61 9.97 21.30
CA TRP A 74 50.45 10.01 20.42
C TRP A 74 49.13 10.28 21.14
N ALA A 75 48.16 10.82 20.39
CA ALA A 75 46.80 10.97 20.89
C ALA A 75 46.05 9.64 20.79
N ARG A 76 44.98 9.49 21.56
CA ARG A 76 44.01 8.38 21.46
C ARG A 76 42.57 8.92 21.54
N LYS A 77 41.61 8.09 21.16
CA LYS A 77 40.17 8.33 21.40
C LYS A 77 39.69 7.29 22.40
N ASP A 78 39.14 7.73 23.51
CA ASP A 78 38.56 6.86 24.53
C ASP A 78 37.03 6.91 24.41
N ILE A 79 36.32 5.81 24.70
CA ILE A 79 34.85 5.78 24.70
C ILE A 79 34.35 5.57 26.11
N VAL A 80 33.61 6.55 26.63
CA VAL A 80 32.90 6.44 27.89
C VAL A 80 31.51 5.87 27.62
N TYR A 81 31.13 4.86 28.39
CA TYR A 81 29.84 4.20 28.29
C TYR A 81 29.23 3.97 29.69
N VAL A 82 27.91 3.74 29.69
CA VAL A 82 27.15 3.31 30.86
C VAL A 82 26.93 1.80 30.75
N ASP A 83 27.32 1.03 31.77
CA ASP A 83 27.14 -0.43 31.80
C ASP A 83 25.70 -0.85 32.16
N GLU A 84 25.44 -2.16 32.23
CA GLU A 84 24.13 -2.71 32.58
C GLU A 84 23.67 -2.43 34.02
N ASN A 85 24.57 -1.95 34.89
CA ASN A 85 24.27 -1.57 36.27
C ASN A 85 24.10 -0.06 36.45
N GLY A 86 24.21 0.73 35.37
CA GLY A 86 24.15 2.19 35.43
C GLY A 86 25.46 2.84 35.89
N ALA A 87 26.57 2.09 35.95
CA ALA A 87 27.89 2.60 36.29
C ALA A 87 28.61 3.13 35.04
N LEU A 88 29.43 4.17 35.21
CA LEU A 88 30.34 4.63 34.16
C LEU A 88 31.56 3.73 34.07
N ASP A 89 31.93 3.42 32.82
CA ASP A 89 33.17 2.75 32.48
C ASP A 89 33.74 3.34 31.18
N CYS A 90 34.97 2.95 30.83
CA CYS A 90 35.67 3.51 29.69
C CYS A 90 36.51 2.47 28.96
N GLU A 91 36.31 2.39 27.64
CA GLU A 91 37.19 1.64 26.75
C GLU A 91 38.30 2.58 26.25
N ILE A 92 39.56 2.19 26.50
CA ILE A 92 40.73 3.01 26.18
C ILE A 92 41.20 2.75 24.75
N GLY A 93 41.29 3.82 23.96
CA GLY A 93 41.77 3.71 22.59
C GLY A 93 43.26 3.41 22.48
N VAL A 94 43.66 2.96 21.30
CA VAL A 94 45.08 2.75 20.99
C VAL A 94 45.71 4.09 20.55
N PRO A 95 46.80 4.55 21.19
CA PRO A 95 47.50 5.75 20.75
C PRO A 95 48.02 5.62 19.31
N GLN A 96 47.72 6.62 18.47
CA GLN A 96 48.13 6.64 17.06
C GLN A 96 48.45 8.07 16.61
N PRO A 97 49.38 8.24 15.63
CA PRO A 97 49.63 9.54 15.05
C PRO A 97 48.37 10.09 14.37
N PRO A 98 48.03 11.38 14.55
CA PRO A 98 46.83 11.93 13.95
C PRO A 98 46.91 11.95 12.43
N GLN A 99 45.83 11.55 11.77
CA GLN A 99 45.70 11.62 10.31
C GLN A 99 44.48 12.45 9.90
N PRO A 100 44.63 13.50 9.08
CA PRO A 100 45.88 14.07 8.58
C PRO A 100 46.77 14.62 9.70
N LYS A 101 48.10 14.67 9.47
CA LYS A 101 49.06 15.17 10.46
C LYS A 101 48.69 16.59 10.92
N GLY A 102 48.76 16.82 12.23
CA GLY A 102 48.49 18.11 12.85
C GLY A 102 47.02 18.43 13.08
N LYS A 103 46.11 17.54 12.65
CA LYS A 103 44.70 17.61 13.04
C LYS A 103 44.49 17.05 14.44
N LYS A 104 43.44 17.50 15.11
CA LYS A 104 43.04 17.09 16.47
C LYS A 104 41.57 16.67 16.47
N ALA A 105 41.17 15.83 17.43
CA ALA A 105 39.79 15.42 17.67
C ALA A 105 39.06 15.03 16.38
N ARG A 106 37.86 15.57 16.13
CA ARG A 106 37.06 15.31 14.93
C ARG A 106 37.74 15.62 13.60
N GLN A 107 38.78 16.47 13.61
CA GLN A 107 39.53 16.78 12.39
C GLN A 107 40.51 15.65 12.02
N ALA A 108 40.77 14.73 12.94
CA ALA A 108 41.67 13.60 12.78
C ALA A 108 40.88 12.29 12.69
N ARG A 109 41.07 11.58 11.58
CA ARG A 109 40.56 10.23 11.29
C ARG A 109 41.27 9.17 12.12
N GLN A 110 42.51 9.43 12.51
CA GLN A 110 43.27 8.64 13.46
C GLN A 110 43.64 9.48 14.67
N PRO A 111 43.81 8.86 15.86
CA PRO A 111 43.37 7.51 16.26
C PRO A 111 41.89 7.24 15.97
N SER A 112 41.57 5.99 15.64
CA SER A 112 40.18 5.50 15.58
C SER A 112 39.68 5.23 16.99
N PRO A 113 38.37 5.46 17.28
CA PRO A 113 37.81 5.05 18.55
C PRO A 113 37.87 3.53 18.72
N PRO A 114 38.02 3.02 19.95
CA PRO A 114 37.92 1.58 20.21
C PRO A 114 36.55 1.04 19.80
N ASP A 115 36.55 -0.21 19.37
CA ASP A 115 35.33 -0.96 19.10
C ASP A 115 34.76 -1.48 20.43
N LEU A 116 33.44 -1.40 20.59
CA LEU A 116 32.73 -1.89 21.77
C LEU A 116 32.09 -3.27 21.55
N VAL A 117 32.46 -3.97 20.48
CA VAL A 117 32.02 -5.36 20.26
C VAL A 117 32.36 -6.23 21.48
N GLY A 118 31.31 -6.77 22.10
CA GLY A 118 31.40 -7.61 23.30
C GLY A 118 31.20 -6.86 24.62
N THR A 119 31.26 -5.53 24.61
CA THR A 119 30.93 -4.68 25.76
C THR A 119 29.43 -4.48 25.83
N THR A 120 28.82 -4.79 26.98
CA THR A 120 27.39 -4.50 27.22
C THR A 120 27.27 -3.14 27.87
N GLY A 121 26.96 -2.11 27.09
CA GLY A 121 26.76 -0.75 27.59
C GLY A 121 26.27 0.22 26.52
N VAL A 122 25.85 1.41 26.95
CA VAL A 122 25.44 2.51 26.06
C VAL A 122 26.57 3.53 25.98
N PRO A 123 27.17 3.76 24.80
CA PRO A 123 28.20 4.77 24.67
C PRO A 123 27.58 6.16 24.80
N ILE A 124 28.18 7.00 25.63
CA ILE A 124 27.67 8.35 25.92
C ILE A 124 28.60 9.44 25.40
N ALA A 125 29.92 9.19 25.38
CA ALA A 125 30.89 10.17 24.91
C ALA A 125 32.10 9.50 24.26
N GLU A 126 32.63 10.16 23.23
CA GLU A 126 33.99 9.94 22.74
C GLU A 126 34.88 11.08 23.24
N ILE A 127 36.02 10.71 23.82
CA ILE A 127 36.98 11.65 24.39
C ILE A 127 38.26 11.59 23.59
N TRP A 128 38.65 12.71 22.98
CA TRP A 128 39.98 12.85 22.42
C TRP A 128 40.98 13.15 23.54
N VAL A 129 41.94 12.26 23.76
CA VAL A 129 43.01 12.44 24.75
C VAL A 129 44.30 12.81 24.02
N PRO A 130 44.79 14.07 24.11
CA PRO A 130 46.05 14.47 23.51
C PRO A 130 47.26 13.70 24.06
N ALA A 131 48.32 13.62 23.26
CA ALA A 131 49.62 13.16 23.76
C ALA A 131 50.04 14.01 24.96
N ARG A 132 50.52 13.35 26.01
CA ARG A 132 51.01 13.93 27.28
C ARG A 132 49.97 14.69 28.09
N ALA A 133 48.68 14.57 27.77
CA ALA A 133 47.63 15.17 28.59
C ALA A 133 47.66 14.59 30.01
N THR A 134 47.68 15.47 31.00
CA THR A 134 47.70 15.14 32.42
C THR A 134 46.43 15.57 33.13
N GLY A 135 45.76 16.62 32.65
CA GLY A 135 44.53 17.16 33.22
C GLY A 135 43.57 17.73 32.16
N ALA A 136 42.41 18.19 32.60
CA ALA A 136 41.40 18.84 31.78
C ALA A 136 41.90 20.11 31.06
N ASN A 137 42.85 20.85 31.66
CA ASN A 137 43.44 22.04 31.03
C ASN A 137 44.21 21.72 29.74
N ASP A 138 44.69 20.47 29.59
CA ASP A 138 45.32 20.03 28.35
C ASP A 138 44.27 19.82 27.22
N LEU A 139 42.98 19.88 27.55
CA LEU A 139 41.81 19.78 26.68
C LEU A 139 41.03 21.12 26.57
N ASP A 140 41.65 22.26 26.89
CA ASP A 140 40.99 23.57 26.91
C ASP A 140 41.22 24.42 25.63
N ASP A 141 41.43 23.76 24.48
CA ASP A 141 41.49 24.47 23.19
C ASP A 141 40.06 24.78 22.72
N PRO A 142 39.60 26.06 22.73
CA PRO A 142 38.22 26.42 22.43
C PRO A 142 37.83 26.14 20.97
N HIS A 143 38.79 25.81 20.11
CA HIS A 143 38.57 25.46 18.72
C HIS A 143 38.50 23.94 18.48
N VAL A 144 38.65 23.13 19.54
CA VAL A 144 38.69 21.67 19.47
C VAL A 144 37.62 21.09 20.38
N GLU A 145 36.73 20.30 19.79
CA GLU A 145 35.72 19.55 20.53
C GLU A 145 36.36 18.25 21.04
N TYR A 146 36.82 18.25 22.30
CA TYR A 146 37.46 17.09 22.92
C TYR A 146 36.48 16.04 23.44
N VAL A 147 35.25 16.46 23.74
CA VAL A 147 34.15 15.59 24.16
C VAL A 147 33.11 15.61 23.04
N ARG A 148 33.00 14.51 22.32
CA ARG A 148 31.96 14.32 21.30
C ARG A 148 30.83 13.50 21.91
N ASP A 149 29.61 14.02 21.82
CA ASP A 149 28.42 13.28 22.21
C ASP A 149 28.24 12.04 21.32
N ARG A 150 28.13 10.86 21.94
CA ARG A 150 27.93 9.57 21.26
C ARG A 150 26.56 8.96 21.58
N ARG A 151 25.68 9.69 22.27
CA ARG A 151 24.34 9.22 22.62
C ARG A 151 23.49 9.08 21.36
N ILE A 152 23.05 7.86 21.09
CA ILE A 152 22.02 7.59 20.10
C ILE A 152 20.70 7.38 20.85
N PRO A 153 19.66 8.18 20.56
CA PRO A 153 18.35 7.96 21.13
C PRO A 153 17.87 6.54 20.84
N VAL A 154 17.46 5.82 21.88
CA VAL A 154 16.76 4.56 21.70
C VAL A 154 15.51 4.85 20.87
N VAL A 155 15.23 4.01 19.87
CA VAL A 155 13.93 4.04 19.20
C VAL A 155 12.92 3.64 20.26
N SER A 156 12.26 4.63 20.86
CA SER A 156 11.26 4.38 21.90
C SER A 156 10.25 3.38 21.35
N ASP A 157 9.67 2.54 22.20
CA ASP A 157 8.52 1.69 21.85
C ASP A 157 7.27 2.52 21.49
N GLN A 158 7.41 3.76 21.01
CA GLN A 158 6.57 4.28 19.94
C GLN A 158 6.69 3.36 18.71
N SER A 159 6.26 2.10 18.86
CA SER A 159 5.04 1.69 18.24
C SER A 159 4.96 2.25 16.82
N ILE A 160 5.86 1.76 15.96
CA ILE A 160 5.54 1.64 14.53
C ILE A 160 4.40 0.62 14.36
N THR A 161 3.93 0.00 15.46
CA THR A 161 2.49 -0.28 15.65
C THR A 161 1.68 1.02 15.81
N ALA A 162 1.89 1.99 14.92
CA ALA A 162 0.77 2.79 14.49
C ALA A 162 -0.23 1.75 14.00
N ASP A 163 -1.22 1.43 14.83
CA ASP A 163 -2.46 0.89 14.33
C ASP A 163 -2.73 1.69 13.06
N HIS A 164 -2.87 1.00 11.94
CA HIS A 164 -3.02 1.68 10.67
C HIS A 164 -4.18 2.67 10.76
N GLY A 165 -5.17 2.46 11.64
CA GLY A 165 -6.26 3.40 11.93
C GLY A 165 -5.89 4.70 12.66
N ASN A 166 -4.70 4.83 13.24
CA ASN A 166 -4.21 6.03 13.94
C ASN A 166 -3.24 6.87 13.12
N LEU A 167 -2.92 6.48 11.88
CA LEU A 167 -2.17 7.35 10.98
C LEU A 167 -3.06 8.55 10.61
N SER A 168 -2.59 9.76 10.87
CA SER A 168 -3.25 10.97 10.34
C SER A 168 -3.07 11.02 8.82
N GLY A 169 -4.07 11.53 8.09
CA GLY A 169 -3.99 11.66 6.63
C GLY A 169 -4.39 10.40 5.85
N LEU A 170 -4.92 9.36 6.50
CA LEU A 170 -5.55 8.23 5.78
C LEU A 170 -6.79 8.63 4.98
N SER A 171 -7.39 9.76 5.34
CA SER A 171 -8.48 10.39 4.58
C SER A 171 -7.96 11.26 3.43
N ASP A 172 -6.65 11.48 3.33
CA ASP A 172 -6.09 12.31 2.29
C ASP A 172 -6.08 11.50 1.00
N ASP A 173 -6.74 12.04 -0.03
CA ASP A 173 -6.83 11.40 -1.34
C ASP A 173 -5.57 11.65 -2.18
N ASP A 174 -4.40 11.45 -1.59
CA ASP A 174 -3.09 11.73 -2.19
C ASP A 174 -2.54 10.56 -3.03
N HIS A 175 -3.28 9.45 -3.08
CA HIS A 175 -3.00 8.30 -3.93
C HIS A 175 -4.05 8.18 -5.07
N PRO A 176 -3.90 8.96 -6.17
CA PRO A 176 -4.82 8.95 -7.32
C PRO A 176 -4.92 7.60 -8.04
N GLN A 177 -4.11 6.61 -7.65
CA GLN A 177 -4.14 5.26 -8.20
C GLN A 177 -5.25 4.36 -7.58
N TYR A 178 -5.71 4.64 -6.36
CA TYR A 178 -6.69 3.78 -5.67
C TYR A 178 -8.07 4.40 -5.60
N ILE A 179 -9.12 3.66 -5.98
CA ILE A 179 -10.50 4.13 -5.84
C ILE A 179 -10.86 4.14 -4.34
N PRO A 180 -11.30 5.28 -3.77
CA PRO A 180 -11.76 5.34 -2.40
C PRO A 180 -12.92 4.37 -2.12
N VAL A 181 -12.94 3.78 -0.94
CA VAL A 181 -14.00 2.82 -0.53
C VAL A 181 -15.39 3.44 -0.45
N ASP A 182 -15.48 4.77 -0.29
CA ASP A 182 -16.74 5.51 -0.30
C ASP A 182 -17.26 5.82 -1.72
N GLY A 183 -16.48 5.47 -2.76
CA GLY A 183 -16.84 5.71 -4.15
C GLY A 183 -16.86 7.19 -4.55
N SER A 184 -16.28 8.08 -3.76
CA SER A 184 -16.26 9.52 -4.03
C SER A 184 -15.53 9.89 -5.33
N ARG A 185 -14.59 9.05 -5.78
CA ARG A 185 -13.83 9.28 -7.02
C ARG A 185 -14.63 8.86 -8.26
N LYS A 186 -14.86 9.84 -9.14
CA LYS A 186 -15.40 9.57 -10.48
C LYS A 186 -14.40 8.79 -11.31
N VAL A 187 -14.82 7.62 -11.77
CA VAL A 187 -14.10 6.84 -12.78
C VAL A 187 -14.41 7.46 -14.15
N THR A 188 -13.40 8.05 -14.80
CA THR A 188 -13.57 8.76 -16.09
C THR A 188 -13.23 7.91 -17.31
N ARG A 189 -12.79 6.66 -17.11
CA ARG A 189 -12.47 5.70 -18.18
C ARG A 189 -13.06 4.34 -17.85
N GLU A 190 -13.38 3.56 -18.88
CA GLU A 190 -13.86 2.20 -18.74
C GLU A 190 -12.86 1.34 -17.95
N ILE A 191 -13.36 0.67 -16.91
CA ILE A 191 -12.56 -0.31 -16.16
C ILE A 191 -12.60 -1.61 -16.98
N LEU A 192 -11.57 -1.84 -17.77
CA LEU A 192 -11.42 -3.08 -18.53
C LEU A 192 -11.00 -4.21 -17.57
N GLY A 193 -11.97 -4.94 -17.05
CA GLY A 193 -11.78 -6.13 -16.21
C GLY A 193 -13.07 -6.57 -15.52
N ASN A 194 -13.17 -7.85 -15.18
CA ASN A 194 -14.27 -8.38 -14.38
C ASN A 194 -14.20 -7.78 -12.97
N LEU A 195 -14.84 -6.63 -12.77
CA LEU A 195 -14.97 -6.02 -11.46
C LEU A 195 -15.96 -6.86 -10.63
N SER A 196 -15.43 -7.84 -9.92
CA SER A 196 -16.20 -8.61 -8.94
C SER A 196 -16.36 -7.78 -7.66
N VAL A 197 -17.29 -6.82 -7.68
CA VAL A 197 -17.67 -6.08 -6.46
C VAL A 197 -18.46 -7.05 -5.58
N THR A 198 -17.83 -7.61 -4.55
CA THR A 198 -18.59 -8.22 -3.44
C THR A 198 -19.56 -7.18 -2.90
N PRO A 199 -20.85 -7.50 -2.71
CA PRO A 199 -21.90 -6.50 -2.53
C PRO A 199 -21.71 -5.71 -1.23
N TYR A 200 -20.94 -4.63 -1.31
CA TYR A 200 -21.09 -3.50 -0.40
C TYR A 200 -22.37 -2.80 -0.81
N LYS A 201 -23.23 -2.58 0.16
CA LYS A 201 -24.60 -2.06 0.04
C LYS A 201 -24.59 -0.74 -0.74
N ILE A 202 -24.77 -0.80 -2.07
CA ILE A 202 -25.01 0.39 -2.88
C ILE A 202 -26.34 0.94 -2.38
N THR A 203 -26.27 2.04 -1.63
CA THR A 203 -27.47 2.64 -1.06
C THR A 203 -28.27 3.22 -2.23
N PRO A 204 -29.56 2.85 -2.43
CA PRO A 204 -30.27 3.01 -3.71
C PRO A 204 -30.56 4.45 -4.18
N ASN A 205 -29.97 5.48 -3.57
CA ASN A 205 -30.20 6.85 -4.00
C ASN A 205 -29.42 7.24 -5.25
N ALA A 206 -28.46 6.41 -5.69
CA ALA A 206 -28.13 6.34 -7.09
C ALA A 206 -29.17 5.44 -7.75
N VAL A 207 -30.18 6.06 -8.37
CA VAL A 207 -30.95 5.43 -9.45
C VAL A 207 -29.93 5.10 -10.53
N ILE A 208 -29.25 3.96 -10.41
CA ILE A 208 -28.87 3.21 -11.59
C ILE A 208 -30.22 2.71 -12.07
N ALA A 209 -30.95 3.57 -12.80
CA ALA A 209 -31.84 3.08 -13.83
C ALA A 209 -30.91 2.14 -14.59
N GLN A 210 -31.03 0.83 -14.37
CA GLN A 210 -30.26 -0.12 -15.15
C GLN A 210 -30.64 0.23 -16.58
N PRO A 211 -29.70 0.82 -17.35
CA PRO A 211 -30.05 1.29 -18.67
C PRO A 211 -30.44 0.02 -19.40
N ASN A 212 -31.70 -0.05 -19.83
CA ASN A 212 -32.26 -1.01 -20.78
C ASN A 212 -31.19 -1.99 -21.26
N LEU A 213 -31.07 -3.17 -20.63
CA LEU A 213 -30.08 -4.13 -21.10
C LEU A 213 -30.48 -4.48 -22.52
N SER A 214 -29.70 -3.99 -23.48
CA SER A 214 -29.94 -4.15 -24.89
C SER A 214 -29.13 -5.37 -25.32
N ILE A 215 -29.80 -6.47 -25.60
CA ILE A 215 -29.13 -7.63 -26.19
C ILE A 215 -29.06 -7.36 -27.68
N ASN A 216 -27.88 -6.99 -28.17
CA ASN A 216 -27.62 -6.88 -29.60
C ASN A 216 -27.23 -8.26 -30.11
N VAL A 217 -28.13 -8.92 -30.84
CA VAL A 217 -27.80 -10.15 -31.57
C VAL A 217 -27.46 -9.72 -33.00
N THR A 218 -26.18 -9.84 -33.36
CA THR A 218 -25.72 -9.69 -34.74
C THR A 218 -25.62 -11.07 -35.35
N ILE A 219 -26.44 -11.34 -36.37
CA ILE A 219 -26.34 -12.56 -37.17
C ILE A 219 -25.47 -12.21 -38.37
N GLU A 220 -24.22 -12.69 -38.36
CA GLU A 220 -23.30 -12.55 -39.50
C GLU A 220 -23.54 -13.72 -40.47
N GLU A 221 -23.95 -13.38 -41.69
CA GLU A 221 -24.31 -14.35 -42.72
C GLU A 221 -23.04 -14.81 -43.47
N ASP A 222 -22.41 -15.90 -43.03
CA ASP A 222 -21.38 -16.61 -43.84
C ASP A 222 -21.84 -18.03 -44.24
N GLY A 223 -23.15 -18.25 -44.22
CA GLY A 223 -23.81 -19.48 -44.63
C GLY A 223 -25.28 -19.40 -44.23
N ALA A 224 -26.18 -19.72 -45.17
CA ALA A 224 -27.62 -19.66 -44.92
C ALA A 224 -27.97 -20.32 -43.58
N PRO A 225 -28.65 -19.63 -42.66
CA PRO A 225 -29.05 -20.20 -41.38
C PRO A 225 -29.92 -21.42 -41.68
N ASN A 226 -29.48 -22.59 -41.22
CA ASN A 226 -30.34 -23.77 -41.21
C ASN A 226 -31.42 -23.48 -40.15
N GLY A 227 -32.70 -23.47 -40.52
CA GLY A 227 -33.79 -23.24 -39.57
C GLY A 227 -33.58 -24.06 -38.27
N GLY A 228 -33.65 -23.38 -37.12
CA GLY A 228 -33.42 -23.97 -35.79
C GLY A 228 -32.35 -23.30 -34.92
N ASP A 229 -31.82 -22.13 -35.27
CA ASP A 229 -30.93 -21.38 -34.39
C ASP A 229 -31.74 -20.67 -33.28
N HIS A 230 -31.50 -21.08 -32.02
CA HIS A 230 -32.12 -20.50 -30.83
C HIS A 230 -31.13 -19.66 -30.03
N TYR A 231 -31.47 -18.40 -29.77
CA TYR A 231 -30.70 -17.53 -28.90
C TYR A 231 -31.34 -17.44 -27.52
N TYR A 232 -30.59 -17.79 -26.47
CA TYR A 232 -31.05 -17.75 -25.09
C TYR A 232 -30.34 -16.65 -24.30
N SER A 233 -31.11 -15.77 -23.67
CA SER A 233 -30.56 -14.84 -22.67
C SER A 233 -31.28 -15.01 -21.34
N PRO A 234 -30.58 -15.45 -20.27
CA PRO A 234 -31.19 -15.62 -18.96
C PRO A 234 -31.42 -14.26 -18.29
N VAL A 235 -32.65 -14.04 -17.80
CA VAL A 235 -33.05 -12.87 -17.03
C VAL A 235 -33.47 -13.31 -15.63
N HIS A 236 -32.83 -12.74 -14.61
CA HIS A 236 -33.15 -13.03 -13.22
C HIS A 236 -34.19 -12.03 -12.71
N VAL A 237 -35.32 -12.53 -12.23
CA VAL A 237 -36.44 -11.73 -11.75
C VAL A 237 -36.67 -12.03 -10.26
N PRO A 238 -36.44 -11.07 -9.36
CA PRO A 238 -36.66 -11.26 -7.92
C PRO A 238 -38.12 -11.61 -7.56
N PRO A 239 -38.38 -12.16 -6.36
CA PRO A 239 -39.73 -12.35 -5.84
C PRO A 239 -40.55 -11.06 -5.87
N GLY A 240 -41.76 -11.11 -6.42
CA GLY A 240 -42.68 -9.96 -6.50
C GLY A 240 -42.28 -8.90 -7.52
N ALA A 241 -41.22 -9.11 -8.29
CA ALA A 241 -40.85 -8.24 -9.41
C ALA A 241 -41.56 -8.67 -10.71
N THR A 242 -41.78 -7.71 -11.60
CA THR A 242 -42.36 -7.94 -12.93
C THR A 242 -41.28 -7.78 -14.00
N LEU A 243 -41.24 -8.72 -14.93
CA LEU A 243 -40.43 -8.66 -16.14
C LEU A 243 -41.29 -8.17 -17.30
N ASP A 244 -40.97 -7.00 -17.81
CA ASP A 244 -41.54 -6.46 -19.04
C ASP A 244 -40.54 -6.64 -20.18
N VAL A 245 -40.97 -7.29 -21.26
CA VAL A 245 -40.18 -7.50 -22.48
C VAL A 245 -40.69 -6.59 -23.59
N PHE A 246 -39.79 -5.82 -24.17
CA PHE A 246 -40.02 -4.93 -25.29
C PHE A 246 -39.15 -5.40 -26.47
N MET A 247 -39.73 -5.47 -27.67
CA MET A 247 -38.89 -5.62 -28.86
C MET A 247 -38.60 -4.28 -29.50
N VAL A 248 -37.35 -4.11 -29.89
CA VAL A 248 -36.83 -2.91 -30.52
C VAL A 248 -36.36 -3.30 -31.93
N GLY A 249 -37.35 -3.42 -32.82
CA GLY A 249 -37.18 -3.38 -34.27
C GLY A 249 -36.35 -4.49 -34.93
N ILE A 250 -36.58 -4.63 -36.23
CA ILE A 250 -35.74 -5.37 -37.16
C ILE A 250 -35.46 -4.34 -38.25
N ALA A 251 -34.19 -3.98 -38.45
CA ALA A 251 -33.81 -3.11 -39.55
C ALA A 251 -33.06 -3.97 -40.57
N GLU A 252 -33.65 -4.16 -41.75
CA GLU A 252 -32.91 -4.62 -42.91
C GLU A 252 -32.07 -3.45 -43.42
N GLY A 253 -30.83 -3.73 -43.85
CA GLY A 253 -29.88 -2.69 -44.28
C GLY A 253 -30.34 -1.90 -45.52
N ASP A 254 -31.36 -2.39 -46.23
CA ASP A 254 -31.93 -1.78 -47.43
C ASP A 254 -33.17 -0.89 -47.15
N GLY A 255 -33.68 -0.87 -45.92
CA GLY A 255 -34.87 -0.12 -45.52
C GLY A 255 -36.21 -0.79 -45.89
N SER A 256 -36.20 -2.04 -46.36
CA SER A 256 -37.40 -2.83 -46.61
C SER A 256 -38.02 -3.30 -45.29
N PRO A 257 -39.37 -3.41 -45.18
CA PRO A 257 -39.99 -4.03 -44.02
C PRO A 257 -39.66 -5.54 -44.02
N PRO A 258 -39.12 -6.07 -42.92
CA PRO A 258 -38.76 -7.48 -42.86
C PRO A 258 -39.98 -8.37 -42.99
N GLN A 259 -39.91 -9.40 -43.83
CA GLN A 259 -40.99 -10.40 -44.00
C GLN A 259 -40.85 -11.60 -43.04
N ASN A 260 -40.08 -11.45 -41.96
CA ASN A 260 -39.73 -12.56 -41.10
C ASN A 260 -40.82 -12.84 -40.06
N HIS A 261 -41.26 -14.10 -39.97
CA HIS A 261 -41.96 -14.61 -38.81
C HIS A 261 -40.93 -14.90 -37.71
N LEU A 262 -40.67 -13.89 -36.86
CA LEU A 262 -39.93 -14.09 -35.63
C LEU A 262 -40.91 -14.43 -34.51
N THR A 263 -40.60 -15.52 -33.82
CA THR A 263 -41.29 -15.92 -32.61
C THR A 263 -40.35 -15.64 -31.44
N VAL A 264 -40.84 -14.87 -30.46
CA VAL A 264 -40.16 -14.79 -29.17
C VAL A 264 -40.93 -15.63 -28.16
N GLU A 265 -40.20 -16.35 -27.31
CA GLU A 265 -40.78 -17.21 -26.30
C GLU A 265 -40.12 -16.90 -24.95
N LEU A 266 -40.95 -16.68 -23.93
CA LEU A 266 -40.49 -16.63 -22.56
C LEU A 266 -40.67 -18.01 -21.92
N THR A 267 -39.57 -18.63 -21.51
CA THR A 267 -39.60 -19.91 -20.81
C THR A 267 -39.04 -19.79 -19.39
N ASP A 268 -39.49 -20.65 -18.48
CA ASP A 268 -38.94 -20.75 -17.12
C ASP A 268 -37.60 -21.52 -17.10
N SER A 269 -37.06 -21.77 -15.91
CA SER A 269 -35.82 -22.52 -15.72
C SER A 269 -35.84 -23.95 -16.28
N ASP A 270 -37.03 -24.54 -16.39
CA ASP A 270 -37.27 -25.89 -16.89
C ASP A 270 -37.66 -25.89 -18.39
N LYS A 271 -37.57 -24.72 -19.05
CA LYS A 271 -37.96 -24.47 -20.43
C LYS A 271 -39.46 -24.65 -20.69
N ASN A 272 -40.31 -24.56 -19.66
CA ASN A 272 -41.75 -24.52 -19.88
C ASN A 272 -42.14 -23.14 -20.37
N GLN A 273 -43.01 -23.09 -21.38
CA GLN A 273 -43.56 -21.85 -21.91
C GLN A 273 -44.36 -21.11 -20.84
N VAL A 274 -43.95 -19.87 -20.53
CA VAL A 274 -44.60 -19.01 -19.53
C VAL A 274 -45.54 -18.00 -20.19
N SER A 275 -45.29 -17.64 -21.46
CA SER A 275 -46.14 -16.77 -22.27
C SER A 275 -46.37 -17.32 -23.67
N GLY A 276 -47.49 -16.98 -24.29
CA GLY A 276 -47.82 -17.42 -25.65
C GLY A 276 -46.83 -16.92 -26.70
N THR A 277 -46.60 -17.73 -27.73
CA THR A 277 -45.83 -17.38 -28.91
C THR A 277 -46.58 -16.31 -29.71
N ASP A 278 -45.97 -15.14 -29.93
CA ASP A 278 -46.54 -14.11 -30.79
C ASP A 278 -45.72 -14.00 -32.06
N ALA A 279 -46.39 -14.03 -33.22
CA ALA A 279 -45.75 -13.85 -34.51
C ALA A 279 -45.62 -12.35 -34.77
N ILE A 280 -44.38 -11.86 -34.76
CA ILE A 280 -44.13 -10.42 -34.77
C ILE A 280 -44.02 -9.96 -36.23
N ASN A 281 -45.18 -9.63 -36.79
CA ASN A 281 -45.30 -9.23 -38.19
C ASN A 281 -45.02 -7.73 -38.42
N ASN A 282 -44.81 -6.92 -37.38
CA ASN A 282 -44.59 -5.48 -37.51
C ASN A 282 -43.62 -4.93 -36.45
N ILE A 283 -42.89 -3.87 -36.84
CA ILE A 283 -42.04 -3.07 -35.95
C ILE A 283 -42.95 -2.34 -34.94
N TYR A 284 -42.96 -2.81 -33.69
CA TYR A 284 -43.69 -2.13 -32.61
C TYR A 284 -42.85 -0.97 -32.05
N THR A 285 -43.36 0.26 -32.18
CA THR A 285 -42.76 1.43 -31.52
C THR A 285 -43.30 1.58 -30.10
N THR A 286 -42.41 1.38 -29.13
CA THR A 286 -42.27 2.07 -27.84
C THR A 286 -43.56 2.57 -27.17
N GLY A 287 -44.08 1.79 -26.22
CA GLY A 287 -45.06 2.28 -25.25
C GLY A 287 -45.59 1.22 -24.30
N ASN A 288 -45.89 0.02 -24.83
CA ASN A 288 -46.40 -1.10 -24.04
C ASN A 288 -45.48 -2.31 -24.22
N PRO A 289 -45.25 -3.11 -23.14
CA PRO A 289 -44.52 -4.35 -23.26
C PRO A 289 -45.29 -5.35 -24.13
N ILE A 290 -44.56 -6.19 -24.86
CA ILE A 290 -45.14 -7.30 -25.62
C ILE A 290 -45.56 -8.39 -24.64
N TRP A 291 -44.73 -8.63 -23.61
CA TRP A 291 -45.07 -9.47 -22.47
C TRP A 291 -44.72 -8.82 -21.16
N SER A 292 -45.57 -9.06 -20.18
CA SER A 292 -45.37 -8.69 -18.79
C SER A 292 -45.58 -9.94 -17.94
N VAL A 293 -44.56 -10.37 -17.19
CA VAL A 293 -44.60 -11.57 -16.36
C VAL A 293 -44.18 -11.24 -14.94
N GLU A 294 -45.14 -11.35 -14.01
CA GLU A 294 -44.89 -11.19 -12.58
C GLU A 294 -44.30 -12.47 -11.99
N ASN A 295 -43.16 -12.37 -11.29
CA ASN A 295 -42.64 -13.48 -10.50
C ASN A 295 -43.42 -13.61 -9.18
N THR A 296 -44.45 -14.46 -9.19
CA THR A 296 -45.28 -14.75 -8.03
C THR A 296 -44.66 -15.75 -7.04
N THR A 297 -43.44 -16.25 -7.31
CA THR A 297 -42.75 -17.18 -6.42
C THR A 297 -42.06 -16.46 -5.27
N ASN A 298 -41.78 -17.18 -4.19
CA ASN A 298 -41.01 -16.65 -3.05
C ASN A 298 -39.49 -16.68 -3.28
N SER A 299 -39.04 -16.97 -4.50
CA SER A 299 -37.63 -17.10 -4.89
C SER A 299 -37.34 -16.34 -6.19
N THR A 300 -36.07 -16.03 -6.45
CA THR A 300 -35.68 -15.48 -7.76
C THR A 300 -35.94 -16.51 -8.85
N SER A 301 -36.70 -16.13 -9.87
CA SER A 301 -36.95 -16.96 -11.05
C SER A 301 -35.98 -16.56 -12.17
N VAL A 302 -35.57 -17.54 -12.97
CA VAL A 302 -34.81 -17.31 -14.21
C VAL A 302 -35.77 -17.51 -15.36
N TYR A 303 -35.95 -16.48 -16.17
CA TYR A 303 -36.66 -16.58 -17.44
C TYR A 303 -35.67 -16.55 -18.59
N TYR A 304 -35.94 -17.28 -19.66
CA TYR A 304 -35.18 -17.21 -20.89
C TYR A 304 -36.01 -16.51 -21.95
N ILE A 305 -35.46 -15.45 -22.53
CA ILE A 305 -35.98 -14.86 -23.76
C ILE A 305 -35.35 -15.65 -24.91
N THR A 306 -36.19 -16.37 -25.66
CA THR A 306 -35.79 -17.14 -26.83
C THR A 306 -36.26 -16.41 -28.08
N ILE A 307 -35.37 -16.13 -29.02
CA ILE A 307 -35.74 -15.66 -30.36
C ILE A 307 -35.52 -16.82 -31.31
N ASP A 308 -36.58 -17.19 -32.05
CA ASP A 308 -36.53 -18.24 -33.06
C ASP A 308 -36.96 -17.67 -34.42
N ASN A 309 -36.27 -18.14 -35.46
CA ASN A 309 -36.54 -17.81 -36.85
C ASN A 309 -37.26 -19.00 -37.49
N ASP A 310 -38.59 -19.00 -37.40
CA ASP A 310 -39.45 -20.11 -37.86
C ASP A 310 -39.64 -20.13 -39.39
N THR A 311 -38.93 -19.27 -40.13
CA THR A 311 -39.07 -19.27 -41.58
C THR A 311 -38.23 -20.38 -42.22
N SER A 312 -38.90 -21.48 -42.56
CA SER A 312 -38.42 -22.47 -43.54
C SER A 312 -38.20 -21.88 -44.94
N THR A 313 -38.52 -20.60 -45.16
CA THR A 313 -38.24 -19.87 -46.38
C THR A 313 -36.84 -19.26 -46.30
N SER A 314 -35.91 -19.84 -47.06
CA SER A 314 -34.58 -19.27 -47.28
C SER A 314 -34.70 -17.79 -47.66
N TYR A 315 -34.12 -16.91 -46.83
CA TYR A 315 -33.89 -15.52 -47.21
C TYR A 315 -32.90 -15.53 -48.38
N THR A 316 -33.34 -15.09 -49.56
CA THR A 316 -32.43 -14.72 -50.64
C THR A 316 -32.39 -13.21 -50.64
N ALA A 317 -31.31 -12.63 -50.12
CA ALA A 317 -31.04 -11.22 -50.29
C ALA A 317 -31.07 -10.90 -51.79
N ASP A 318 -31.95 -9.99 -52.22
CA ASP A 318 -31.98 -9.48 -53.60
C ASP A 318 -30.79 -8.51 -53.80
N GLY A 319 -29.57 -9.04 -53.77
CA GLY A 319 -28.34 -8.27 -54.01
C GLY A 319 -27.07 -8.93 -53.44
N ASP A 320 -25.98 -8.90 -54.20
CA ASP A 320 -24.65 -9.50 -53.88
C ASP A 320 -23.89 -8.83 -52.71
N GLY A 321 -24.58 -8.43 -51.63
CA GLY A 321 -23.97 -7.83 -50.44
C GLY A 321 -24.32 -8.59 -49.16
N PRO A 322 -23.44 -8.58 -48.14
CA PRO A 322 -23.76 -9.19 -46.85
C PRO A 322 -24.91 -8.43 -46.19
N SER A 323 -26.04 -9.10 -46.01
CA SER A 323 -27.18 -8.62 -45.23
C SER A 323 -27.00 -9.02 -43.78
N SER A 324 -26.62 -8.08 -42.90
CA SER A 324 -26.69 -8.31 -41.46
C SER A 324 -28.06 -7.86 -40.94
N VAL A 325 -28.81 -8.76 -40.30
CA VAL A 325 -29.98 -8.39 -39.51
C VAL A 325 -29.55 -8.23 -38.06
N THR A 326 -29.81 -7.07 -37.47
CA THR A 326 -29.62 -6.85 -36.03
C THR A 326 -30.98 -6.90 -35.35
N LEU A 327 -31.12 -7.80 -34.39
CA LEU A 327 -32.29 -7.87 -33.53
C LEU A 327 -31.95 -7.30 -32.15
N THR A 328 -32.78 -6.39 -31.66
CA THR A 328 -32.63 -5.84 -30.30
C THR A 328 -33.87 -6.16 -29.47
N ALA A 329 -33.68 -6.98 -28.44
CA ALA A 329 -34.66 -7.13 -27.37
C ALA A 329 -34.22 -6.26 -26.19
N ALA A 330 -35.16 -5.47 -25.66
CA ALA A 330 -34.98 -4.71 -24.43
C ALA A 330 -35.93 -5.26 -23.38
N TYR A 331 -35.50 -5.32 -22.12
CA TYR A 331 -36.38 -5.72 -21.04
C TYR A 331 -36.18 -4.84 -19.82
N GLN A 332 -37.20 -4.79 -18.98
CA GLN A 332 -37.20 -4.07 -17.72
C GLN A 332 -37.68 -4.97 -16.60
N VAL A 333 -36.97 -4.97 -15.47
CA VAL A 333 -37.39 -5.64 -14.24
C VAL A 333 -37.69 -4.56 -13.20
N PHE A 334 -38.89 -4.54 -12.63
CA PHE A 334 -39.30 -3.61 -11.58
C PHE A 334 -40.03 -4.31 -10.44
#